data_AF-A0A6A6GXC4-F1
#
_entry.id   AF-A0A6A6GXC4-F1
#
_cell.length_a   1.000
_cell.length_b   1.000
_cell.length_c   1.000
_cell.angle_alpha   90.00
_cell.angle_beta   90.00
_cell.angle_gamma   90.00
#
_symmetry.space_group_name_H-M   'P 1'
#
loop_
_entity.id
_entity.type
_entity.pdbx_description
1 polymer ?
#
loop_
_entity_poly.entity_id
_entity_poly.type
_entity_poly.pdbx_seq_one_letter_code
_entity_poly.pdbx_strand_id
1 'polypeptide(L)'
;MYDREAAMAAASADLDAGISLSINSAADAYGVPRTTLRRRLHGYQIRQKSHQHEQRLSPNQEDFLRDWILEEDTRGYPPSHACCCKMAS
;
A
#
# COMPACT_ATOMS: atom_id res chain seq x y z
N MET A 1 6.37 -9.26 8.98
CA MET A 1 6.45 -8.10 8.07
C MET A 1 5.76 -6.95 8.79
N TYR A 2 6.48 -5.90 9.19
CA TYR A 2 5.91 -4.79 9.95
C TYR A 2 5.06 -3.95 8.99
N ASP A 3 3.74 -3.91 9.19
CA ASP A 3 2.86 -3.11 8.35
C ASP A 3 3.01 -1.63 8.71
N ARG A 4 4.00 -1.00 8.07
CA ARG A 4 4.30 0.42 8.22
C ARG A 4 3.10 1.29 7.85
N GLU A 5 2.26 0.83 6.91
CA GLU A 5 1.04 1.55 6.55
C GLU A 5 0.00 1.48 7.66
N ALA A 6 -0.19 0.31 8.28
CA ALA A 6 -1.07 0.16 9.44
C ALA A 6 -0.64 1.05 10.61
N ALA A 7 0.65 1.07 10.96
CA ALA A 7 1.17 1.94 12.03
C ALA A 7 0.92 3.43 11.75
N MET A 8 1.01 3.82 10.47
CA MET A 8 0.92 5.20 10.03
C MET A 8 -0.55 5.63 9.83
N ALA A 9 -1.48 4.69 9.60
CA ALA A 9 -2.92 4.91 9.68
C ALA A 9 -3.40 5.01 11.14
N ALA A 10 -2.90 4.15 12.02
CA ALA A 10 -3.19 4.20 13.46
C ALA A 10 -2.74 5.53 14.07
N ALA A 11 -1.52 5.99 13.75
CA ALA A 11 -1.02 7.29 14.21
C ALA A 11 -1.89 8.48 13.78
N SER A 12 -2.46 8.45 12.56
CA SER A 12 -3.38 9.49 12.11
C SER A 12 -4.72 9.42 12.87
N ALA A 13 -5.27 8.21 13.03
CA ALA A 13 -6.52 8.01 13.75
C ALA A 13 -6.43 8.44 15.22
N ASP A 14 -5.30 8.17 15.88
CA ASP A 14 -5.04 8.60 17.26
C ASP A 14 -4.94 10.12 17.41
N LEU A 15 -4.43 10.81 16.40
CA LEU A 15 -4.37 12.27 16.38
C LEU A 15 -5.77 12.86 16.16
N ASP A 16 -6.57 12.28 15.27
CA ASP A 16 -7.95 12.70 15.03
C ASP A 16 -8.85 12.43 16.26
N ALA A 17 -8.59 11.33 16.98
CA ALA A 17 -9.27 10.98 18.22
C ALA A 17 -8.79 11.80 19.45
N GLY A 18 -7.74 12.62 19.30
CA GLY A 18 -7.19 13.44 20.37
C GLY A 18 -6.46 12.66 21.47
N ILE A 19 -6.13 11.40 21.24
CA ILE A 19 -5.36 10.55 22.17
C ILE A 19 -3.92 11.06 22.27
N SER A 20 -3.35 11.43 21.12
CA SER A 20 -2.03 12.00 21.03
C SER A 20 -2.09 13.53 21.02
N LEU A 21 -1.39 14.18 21.96
CA LEU A 21 -1.38 15.64 22.11
C LEU A 21 -0.66 16.37 20.96
N SER A 22 0.18 15.68 20.18
CA SER A 22 0.92 16.28 19.06
C SER A 22 1.36 15.25 18.04
N ILE A 23 1.63 15.73 16.81
CA ILE A 23 2.19 14.91 15.71
C ILE A 23 3.50 14.24 16.12
N ASN A 24 4.32 14.88 16.96
CA ASN A 24 5.57 14.28 17.45
C ASN A 24 5.29 13.09 18.38
N SER A 25 4.39 13.27 19.34
CA SER A 25 4.00 12.21 20.27
C SER A 25 3.47 10.99 19.52
N ALA A 26 2.60 11.19 18.52
CA ALA A 26 2.09 10.11 17.69
C ALA A 26 3.20 9.47 16.83
N ALA A 27 4.09 10.28 16.25
CA ALA A 27 5.20 9.78 15.46
C ALA A 27 6.13 8.86 16.28
N ASP A 28 6.46 9.26 17.51
CA ASP A 28 7.32 8.51 18.41
C ASP A 28 6.62 7.26 18.95
N ALA A 29 5.33 7.36 19.33
CA ALA A 29 4.55 6.24 19.84
C ALA A 29 4.41 5.11 18.81
N TYR A 30 4.23 5.45 17.53
CA TYR A 30 4.03 4.50 16.44
C TYR A 30 5.31 4.20 15.64
N GLY A 31 6.44 4.84 15.95
CA GLY A 31 7.71 4.66 15.24
C GLY A 31 7.67 5.11 13.78
N VAL A 32 6.84 6.11 13.45
CA VAL A 32 6.61 6.60 12.08
C VAL A 32 7.27 7.96 11.85
N PRO A 33 7.80 8.27 10.65
CA PRO A 33 8.39 9.60 10.43
C PRO A 33 7.34 10.71 10.52
N ARG A 34 7.62 11.69 11.40
CA ARG A 34 6.81 12.90 11.61
C ARG A 34 6.45 13.63 10.31
N THR A 35 7.40 13.79 9.40
CA THR A 35 7.18 14.50 8.13
C THR A 35 6.17 13.79 7.24
N THR A 36 6.20 12.46 7.22
CA THR A 36 5.23 11.62 6.51
C THR A 36 3.85 11.70 7.17
N LEU A 37 3.79 11.63 8.50
CA LEU A 37 2.54 11.74 9.26
C LEU A 37 1.86 13.10 9.04
N ARG A 38 2.62 14.19 9.11
CA ARG A 38 2.12 15.55 8.81
C ARG A 38 1.59 15.68 7.39
N ARG A 39 2.27 15.10 6.39
CA ARG A 39 1.80 15.11 4.99
C ARG A 39 0.46 14.37 4.87
N ARG A 40 0.30 13.23 5.54
CA ARG A 40 -0.98 12.49 5.54
C ARG A 40 -2.13 13.31 6.10
N LEU A 41 -1.91 14.02 7.20
CA LEU A 41 -2.92 14.94 7.76
C LEU A 41 -3.32 16.07 6.81
N HIS A 42 -2.41 16.49 5.92
CA HIS A 42 -2.71 17.47 4.86
C HIS A 42 -3.37 16.83 3.62
N GLY A 43 -3.82 15.57 3.70
CA GLY A 43 -4.52 14.89 2.62
C GLY A 43 -3.61 14.26 1.56
N TYR A 44 -2.28 14.21 1.78
CA TYR A 44 -1.39 13.52 0.85
C TYR A 44 -1.66 12.02 0.85
N GLN A 45 -1.90 11.49 -0.35
CA GLN A 45 -2.12 10.07 -0.57
C GLN A 45 -0.81 9.28 -0.51
N ILE A 46 -0.96 7.98 -0.24
CA ILE A 46 0.15 7.02 -0.24
C ILE A 46 0.63 6.86 -1.68
N ARG A 47 1.95 6.74 -1.87
CA ARG A 47 2.59 6.58 -3.18
C ARG A 47 1.89 5.53 -4.07
N GLN A 48 1.50 4.39 -3.50
CA GLN A 48 0.79 3.33 -4.24
C GLN A 48 -0.56 3.81 -4.80
N LYS A 49 -1.39 4.46 -3.98
CA LYS A 49 -2.66 5.05 -4.43
C LYS A 49 -2.42 6.20 -5.41
N SER A 50 -1.40 7.03 -5.14
CA SER A 50 -1.04 8.13 -6.03
C SER A 50 -0.64 7.64 -7.41
N HIS A 51 0.14 6.58 -7.57
CA HIS A 51 0.54 6.08 -8.89
C HIS A 51 -0.46 5.09 -9.51
N GLN A 52 -1.57 4.77 -8.83
CA GLN A 52 -2.56 3.82 -9.33
C GLN A 52 -3.13 4.25 -10.69
N HIS A 53 -3.27 5.56 -10.93
CA HIS A 53 -3.74 6.10 -12.22
C HIS A 53 -2.68 6.07 -13.33
N GLU A 54 -1.40 5.88 -12.97
CA GLU A 54 -0.30 5.71 -13.93
C GLU A 54 -0.08 4.23 -14.28
N GLN A 55 -0.68 3.30 -13.53
CA GLN A 55 -0.62 1.88 -13.84
C GLN A 55 -1.44 1.56 -15.08
N ARG A 56 -0.89 0.65 -15.91
CA ARG A 56 -1.60 0.15 -17.10
C ARG A 56 -2.74 -0.79 -16.76
N LEU A 57 -2.72 -1.36 -15.56
CA LEU A 57 -3.67 -2.34 -15.07
C LEU A 57 -4.45 -1.77 -13.89
N SER A 58 -5.75 -2.06 -13.86
CA SER A 58 -6.55 -1.82 -12.68
C SER A 58 -6.16 -2.80 -11.56
N PRO A 59 -6.38 -2.46 -10.28
CA PRO A 59 -6.11 -3.37 -9.17
C PRO A 59 -6.80 -4.74 -9.34
N ASN A 60 -8.02 -4.76 -9.86
CA ASN A 60 -8.75 -6.00 -10.12
C ASN A 60 -8.04 -6.89 -11.15
N GLN A 61 -7.44 -6.30 -12.19
CA GLN A 61 -6.64 -7.03 -13.17
C GLN A 61 -5.33 -7.53 -12.58
N GLU A 62 -4.67 -6.71 -11.74
CA GLU A 62 -3.47 -7.14 -11.02
C GLU A 62 -3.75 -8.31 -10.07
N ASP A 63 -4.87 -8.28 -9.35
CA ASP A 63 -5.26 -9.35 -8.42
C ASP A 63 -5.62 -10.64 -9.18
N PHE A 64 -6.36 -10.54 -10.29
CA PHE A 64 -6.60 -11.69 -11.16
C PHE A 64 -5.29 -12.30 -11.69
N LEU A 65 -4.35 -11.47 -12.16
CA LEU A 65 -3.05 -11.94 -12.66
C LEU A 65 -2.23 -12.59 -11.55
N ARG A 66 -2.25 -12.02 -10.34
CA ARG A 66 -1.57 -12.57 -9.16
C ARG A 66 -2.09 -13.97 -8.86
N ASP A 67 -3.41 -14.13 -8.75
CA ASP A 67 -4.03 -15.41 -8.43
C ASP A 67 -3.73 -16.45 -9.51
N TRP A 68 -3.84 -16.06 -10.79
CA TRP A 68 -3.50 -16.92 -11.91
C TRP A 68 -2.02 -17.35 -11.91
N ILE A 69 -1.08 -16.44 -11.63
CA ILE A 69 0.35 -16.77 -11.52
C ILE A 69 0.59 -17.77 -10.39
N LEU A 70 -0.03 -17.57 -9.23
CA LEU A 70 0.10 -18.48 -8.08
C LEU A 70 -0.48 -19.87 -8.41
N GLU A 71 -1.63 -19.93 -9.05
CA GLU A 71 -2.22 -21.19 -9.52
C GLU A 71 -1.30 -21.92 -10.50
N GLU A 72 -0.75 -21.23 -11.49
CA GLU A 72 0.17 -21.85 -12.47
C GLU A 72 1.50 -22.28 -11.85
N ASP A 73 2.02 -21.52 -10.88
CA ASP A 73 3.20 -21.93 -10.10
C ASP A 73 2.92 -23.21 -9.30
N THR A 74 1.74 -23.35 -8.69
CA THR A 74 1.36 -24.60 -8.01
C THR A 74 1.24 -25.80 -8.96
N ARG A 75 0.97 -25.55 -10.25
CA ARG A 75 0.93 -26.58 -11.31
C ARG A 75 2.31 -26.89 -11.88
N GLY A 76 3.35 -26.17 -11.46
CA GLY A 76 4.73 -26.34 -11.91
C GLY A 76 5.07 -25.64 -13.22
N TYR A 77 4.20 -24.73 -13.69
CA TYR A 77 4.39 -23.97 -14.93
C TYR A 77 4.42 -22.46 -14.65
N PRO A 78 5.48 -21.93 -14.03
CA PRO A 78 5.56 -20.50 -13.75
C PRO A 78 5.48 -19.71 -15.08
N PRO A 79 4.48 -18.82 -15.24
CA PRO A 79 4.27 -18.11 -16.50
C PRO A 79 5.37 -17.07 -16.72
N SER A 80 5.81 -16.93 -17.97
CA SER A 80 6.78 -15.90 -18.34
C SER A 80 6.17 -14.49 -18.32
N HIS A 81 6.99 -13.46 -18.10
CA HIS A 81 6.56 -12.06 -18.15
C HIS A 81 5.79 -11.69 -19.44
N ALA A 82 6.20 -12.26 -20.58
CA ALA A 82 5.51 -12.06 -21.86
C ALA A 82 4.10 -12.68 -21.87
N CYS A 83 3.91 -13.80 -21.17
CA CYS A 83 2.60 -14.41 -20.98
C CYS A 83 1.70 -13.54 -20.10
N CYS A 84 2.22 -13.08 -18.95
CA CYS A 84 1.50 -12.18 -18.06
C CYS A 84 1.08 -10.89 -18.77
N CYS A 85 1.95 -10.31 -19.61
CA CYS A 85 1.61 -9.10 -20.38
C CYS A 85 0.50 -9.34 -21.42
N LYS A 86 0.46 -10.52 -22.06
CA LYS A 86 -0.62 -10.88 -23.00
C LYS A 86 -1.95 -11.10 -22.29
N MET A 87 -1.91 -11.71 -21.10
CA MET A 87 -3.10 -11.98 -20.28
C MET A 87 -3.69 -10.70 -19.68
N ALA A 88 -2.86 -9.66 -19.56
CA ALA A 88 -3.20 -8.35 -18.98
C ALA A 88 -3.72 -7.32 -20.01
N SER A 89 -3.87 -7.70 -21.28
CA SER A 89 -4.36 -6.84 -22.38
C SER A 89 -5.86 -7.02 -22.59
#